data_AF-A0A821ZBN8-F1
#
_entry.id   AF-A0A821ZBN8-F1
#
_cell.length_a   1.000
_cell.length_b   1.000
_cell.length_c   1.000
_cell.angle_alpha   90.00
_cell.angle_beta   90.00
_cell.angle_gamma   90.00
#
_symmetry.space_group_name_H-M   'P 1'
#
loop_
_entity.id
_entity.type
_entity.pdbx_description
1 polymer ?
#
loop_
_entity_poly.entity_id
_entity_poly.type
_entity_poly.pdbx_seq_one_letter_code
_entity_poly.pdbx_strand_id
1 'polypeptide(L)'
;MASSSCKKPCSIEDGCKQAAIITCEGCSHAFCSKHFTDHRNLLNDEINKIISEHDDLKNSLTQQTKNPTCHPLIKQVDEWETQSISKIQQRAKELRQELSELTKNDTNNLSQKL
;
A
#
# COMPACT_ATOMS: atom_id res chain seq x y z
N MET A 1 3.92 63.86 -19.69
CA MET A 1 2.77 63.13 -19.10
C MET A 1 3.34 61.99 -18.28
N ALA A 2 3.21 62.05 -16.95
CA ALA A 2 3.73 61.01 -16.06
C ALA A 2 2.78 59.82 -16.05
N SER A 3 3.18 58.72 -16.67
CA SER A 3 2.45 57.44 -16.61
C SER A 3 2.70 56.85 -15.22
N SER A 4 1.78 57.09 -14.28
CA SER A 4 1.77 56.47 -12.97
C SER A 4 1.60 54.96 -13.11
N SER A 5 2.72 54.23 -13.16
CA SER A 5 2.71 52.77 -13.22
C SER A 5 2.40 52.22 -11.83
N CYS A 6 1.13 51.88 -11.58
CA CYS A 6 0.66 51.32 -10.31
C CYS A 6 1.22 49.90 -10.17
N LYS A 7 2.36 49.74 -9.47
CA LYS A 7 2.98 48.44 -9.25
C LYS A 7 2.08 47.60 -8.34
N LYS A 8 1.65 46.42 -8.81
CA LYS A 8 0.85 45.48 -8.01
C LYS A 8 1.63 45.10 -6.73
N PRO A 9 0.98 45.01 -5.56
CA PRO A 9 1.63 44.52 -4.34
C PRO A 9 1.94 43.02 -4.45
N CYS A 10 2.92 42.55 -3.68
CA CYS A 10 3.16 41.12 -3.50
C CYS A 10 1.95 40.46 -2.84
N SER A 11 1.57 39.26 -3.30
CA SER A 11 0.37 38.52 -2.88
C SER A 11 0.55 37.77 -1.54
N ILE A 12 1.67 37.99 -0.85
CA ILE A 12 1.92 37.40 0.48
C ILE A 12 1.41 38.37 1.53
N GLU A 13 0.38 37.96 2.29
CA GLU A 13 -0.31 38.81 3.26
C GLU A 13 0.48 39.07 4.54
N ASP A 14 1.55 38.30 4.80
CA ASP A 14 2.43 38.43 5.98
C ASP A 14 3.42 39.60 5.87
N GLY A 15 2.90 40.83 5.76
CA GLY A 15 3.70 42.05 5.92
C GLY A 15 4.66 42.38 4.78
N CYS A 16 4.51 41.74 3.61
CA CYS A 16 5.33 42.05 2.45
C CYS A 16 4.93 43.38 1.80
N LYS A 17 5.67 44.45 2.08
CA LYS A 17 5.46 45.79 1.49
C LYS A 17 6.16 45.99 0.13
N GLN A 18 6.77 44.95 -0.42
CA GLN A 18 7.51 45.04 -1.68
C GLN A 18 6.55 45.00 -2.87
N ALA A 19 6.85 45.80 -3.90
CA ALA A 19 6.17 45.72 -5.18
C ALA A 19 6.43 44.35 -5.83
N ALA A 20 5.39 43.76 -6.39
CA ALA A 20 5.54 42.56 -7.20
C ALA A 20 6.35 42.88 -8.45
N ILE A 21 7.23 41.96 -8.81
CA ILE A 21 8.08 42.04 -10.01
C ILE A 21 7.70 40.99 -11.04
N ILE A 22 7.11 39.88 -10.60
CA ILE A 22 6.79 38.72 -11.44
C ILE A 22 5.41 38.22 -11.03
N THR A 23 4.61 37.78 -12.00
CA THR A 23 3.36 37.06 -11.76
C THR A 23 3.57 35.60 -12.14
N CYS A 24 3.18 34.68 -11.27
CA CYS A 24 3.15 33.27 -11.61
C CYS A 24 1.89 32.98 -12.40
N GLU A 25 2.01 32.50 -13.64
CA GLU A 25 0.85 32.19 -14.49
C GLU A 25 0.04 31.01 -13.96
N GLY A 26 0.70 30.04 -13.31
CA GLY A 26 0.04 28.85 -12.77
C GLY A 26 -0.92 29.14 -11.63
N CYS A 27 -0.58 30.06 -10.72
CA CYS A 27 -1.43 30.42 -9.59
C CYS A 27 -2.05 31.83 -9.71
N SER A 28 -1.73 32.57 -10.78
CA SER A 28 -2.17 33.95 -11.03
C SER A 28 -1.81 34.98 -9.94
N HIS A 29 -0.90 34.62 -9.02
CA HIS A 29 -0.42 35.52 -7.95
C HIS A 29 0.83 36.30 -8.37
N ALA A 30 0.89 37.55 -7.94
CA ALA A 30 2.03 38.44 -8.17
C ALA A 30 2.96 38.44 -6.94
N PHE A 31 4.26 38.25 -7.15
CA PHE A 31 5.24 38.11 -6.08
C PHE A 31 6.42 39.08 -6.23
N CYS A 32 7.03 39.47 -5.10
CA CYS A 32 8.37 40.06 -5.10
C CYS A 32 9.42 38.97 -5.37
N SER A 33 10.68 39.35 -5.63
CA SER A 33 11.74 38.40 -5.98
C SER A 33 11.91 37.27 -4.97
N LYS A 34 11.89 37.60 -3.67
CA LYS A 34 12.09 36.61 -2.60
C LYS A 34 10.94 35.60 -2.58
N HIS A 35 9.71 36.08 -2.49
CA HIS A 35 8.54 35.21 -2.40
C HIS A 35 8.27 34.42 -3.69
N PHE A 36 8.73 34.91 -4.84
CA PHE A 36 8.71 34.12 -6.07
C PHE A 36 9.66 32.93 -6.00
N THR A 37 10.88 33.13 -5.49
CA THR A 37 11.83 32.03 -5.25
C THR A 37 11.30 31.04 -4.22
N ASP A 38 10.75 31.52 -3.11
CA ASP A 38 10.16 30.67 -2.07
C ASP A 38 8.99 29.85 -2.64
N HIS A 39 8.10 30.49 -3.40
CA HIS A 39 7.00 29.82 -4.09
C HIS A 39 7.48 28.72 -5.05
N ARG A 40 8.54 29.00 -5.83
CA ARG A 40 9.13 28.02 -6.74
C ARG A 40 9.77 26.85 -6.00
N ASN A 41 10.43 27.11 -4.87
CA ASN A 41 11.04 26.07 -4.05
C ASN A 41 9.98 25.14 -3.45
N LEU A 42 8.90 25.71 -2.90
CA LEU A 42 7.76 24.93 -2.39
C LEU A 42 7.18 24.02 -3.48
N LEU A 43 6.95 24.57 -4.68
CA LEU A 43 6.44 23.78 -5.81
C LEU A 43 7.41 22.65 -6.21
N ASN A 44 8.71 22.92 -6.20
CA ASN A 44 9.73 21.92 -6.48
C ASN A 44 9.72 20.78 -5.43
N ASP A 45 9.55 21.12 -4.16
CA ASP A 45 9.47 20.13 -3.07
C ASP A 45 8.21 19.26 -3.20
N GLU A 46 7.07 19.86 -3.53
CA GLU A 46 5.82 19.13 -3.80
C GLU A 46 5.95 18.17 -4.99
N ILE A 47 6.55 18.64 -6.09
CA ILE A 47 6.78 17.80 -7.27
C ILE A 47 7.74 16.64 -6.95
N ASN A 48 8.84 16.90 -6.22
CA ASN A 48 9.78 15.87 -5.84
C ASN A 48 9.13 14.80 -4.94
N LYS A 49 8.22 15.21 -4.06
CA LYS A 49 7.43 14.27 -3.25
C LYS A 49 6.57 13.36 -4.14
N ILE A 50 5.86 13.93 -5.12
CA ILE A 50 5.03 13.16 -6.06
C ILE A 50 5.89 12.18 -6.86
N ILE A 51 7.07 12.60 -7.33
CA ILE A 51 8.01 11.73 -8.06
C ILE A 51 8.47 10.57 -7.18
N SER A 52 8.83 10.85 -5.93
CA SER A 52 9.24 9.81 -4.97
C SER A 52 8.11 8.79 -4.73
N GLU A 53 6.88 9.27 -4.49
CA GLU A 53 5.72 8.40 -4.27
C GLU A 53 5.42 7.54 -5.50
N HIS A 54 5.54 8.11 -6.71
CA HIS A 54 5.40 7.38 -7.96
C HIS A 54 6.46 6.27 -8.10
N ASP A 55 7.73 6.58 -7.80
CA ASP A 55 8.81 5.61 -7.92
C ASP A 55 8.68 4.48 -6.88
N ASP A 56 8.25 4.79 -5.66
CA ASP A 56 7.93 3.80 -4.64
C ASP A 56 6.80 2.86 -5.06
N LEU A 57 5.72 3.41 -5.62
CA LEU A 57 4.61 2.62 -6.17
C LEU A 57 5.07 1.72 -7.32
N LYS A 58 5.84 2.26 -8.25
CA LYS A 58 6.39 1.50 -9.39
C LYS A 58 7.30 0.38 -8.93
N ASN A 59 8.15 0.64 -7.93
CA ASN A 59 9.04 -0.37 -7.35
C ASN A 59 8.24 -1.47 -6.64
N SER A 60 7.24 -1.10 -5.84
CA SER A 60 6.36 -2.05 -5.15
C SER A 60 5.62 -2.97 -6.15
N LEU A 61 5.02 -2.38 -7.20
CA LEU A 61 4.33 -3.14 -8.24
C LEU A 61 5.28 -4.06 -9.01
N THR A 62 6.49 -3.59 -9.30
CA THR A 62 7.52 -4.39 -9.98
C THR A 62 7.96 -5.57 -9.11
N GLN A 63 8.13 -5.36 -7.80
CA GLN A 63 8.48 -6.42 -6.86
C GLN A 63 7.38 -7.47 -6.74
N GLN A 64 6.11 -7.05 -6.67
CA GLN A 64 4.97 -7.97 -6.66
C GLN A 64 4.88 -8.78 -7.96
N THR A 65 5.11 -8.15 -9.10
CA THR A 65 5.12 -8.83 -10.41
C THR A 65 6.25 -9.86 -10.52
N LYS A 66 7.44 -9.54 -9.98
CA LYS A 66 8.60 -10.45 -10.01
C LYS A 66 8.44 -11.66 -9.09
N ASN A 67 7.80 -11.49 -7.93
CA ASN A 67 7.60 -12.58 -6.96
C ASN A 67 6.12 -12.66 -6.52
N PRO A 68 5.22 -13.14 -7.40
CA PRO A 68 3.79 -13.23 -7.11
C PRO A 68 3.49 -14.11 -5.89
N THR A 69 4.33 -15.12 -5.65
CA THR A 69 4.22 -16.06 -4.53
C THR A 69 4.50 -15.43 -3.17
N CYS A 70 5.14 -14.26 -3.11
CA CYS A 70 5.36 -13.54 -1.85
C CYS A 70 4.12 -12.74 -1.42
N HIS A 71 3.08 -12.67 -2.26
CA HIS A 71 1.88 -11.92 -1.94
C HIS A 71 1.21 -12.48 -0.67
N PRO A 72 0.82 -11.63 0.31
CA PRO A 72 0.25 -12.09 1.58
C PRO A 72 -0.96 -13.02 1.43
N LEU A 73 -1.79 -12.79 0.40
CA LEU A 73 -2.92 -13.68 0.11
C LEU A 73 -2.48 -15.08 -0.36
N ILE A 74 -1.39 -15.20 -1.12
CA ILE A 74 -0.88 -16.52 -1.52
C ILE A 74 -0.39 -17.28 -0.29
N LYS A 75 0.33 -16.63 0.61
CA LYS A 75 0.74 -17.25 1.89
C LYS A 75 -0.45 -17.72 2.73
N GLN A 76 -1.56 -16.97 2.74
CA GLN A 76 -2.77 -17.38 3.42
C GLN A 76 -3.41 -18.61 2.76
N VAL A 77 -3.40 -18.69 1.43
CA VAL A 77 -3.86 -19.88 0.70
C VAL A 77 -2.99 -21.08 1.04
N ASP A 78 -1.67 -20.94 1.04
CA ASP A 78 -0.73 -22.02 1.38
C ASP A 78 -0.95 -22.53 2.82
N GLU A 79 -1.22 -21.62 3.75
CA GLU A 79 -1.53 -21.96 5.13
C GLU A 79 -2.88 -22.68 5.25
N TRP A 80 -3.91 -22.22 4.55
CA TRP A 80 -5.21 -22.90 4.50
C TRP A 80 -5.11 -24.30 3.90
N GLU A 81 -4.32 -24.47 2.84
CA GLU A 81 -4.05 -25.76 2.23
C GLU A 81 -3.41 -26.71 3.25
N THR A 82 -2.34 -26.26 3.90
CA THR A 82 -1.62 -27.03 4.91
C THR A 82 -2.53 -27.45 6.07
N GLN A 83 -3.29 -26.50 6.62
CA GLN A 83 -4.23 -26.78 7.71
C GLN A 83 -5.34 -27.76 7.29
N SER A 84 -5.85 -27.62 6.06
CA SER A 84 -6.91 -28.48 5.55
C SER A 84 -6.44 -29.92 5.35
N ILE A 85 -5.25 -30.10 4.75
CA ILE A 85 -4.62 -31.42 4.60
C ILE A 85 -4.44 -32.09 5.97
N SER A 86 -3.91 -31.35 6.95
CA SER A 86 -3.70 -31.87 8.31
C SER A 86 -5.02 -32.34 8.95
N LYS A 87 -6.08 -31.54 8.87
CA LYS A 87 -7.40 -31.90 9.40
C LYS A 87 -7.98 -33.15 8.74
N ILE A 88 -7.89 -33.26 7.42
CA ILE A 88 -8.36 -34.43 6.66
C ILE A 88 -7.56 -35.68 7.07
N GLN A 89 -6.24 -35.57 7.16
CA GLN A 89 -5.37 -36.68 7.56
C GLN A 89 -5.66 -37.14 8.98
N GLN A 90 -5.84 -36.22 9.92
CA GLN A 90 -6.20 -36.53 11.29
C GLN A 90 -7.54 -37.28 11.35
N ARG A 91 -8.59 -36.74 10.72
CA ARG A 91 -9.90 -37.39 10.76
C ARG A 91 -9.89 -38.77 10.09
N ALA A 92 -9.15 -38.92 8.99
CA ALA A 92 -8.98 -40.23 8.34
C ALA A 92 -8.25 -41.23 9.25
N LYS A 93 -7.28 -40.78 10.06
CA LYS A 93 -6.59 -41.64 11.05
C LYS A 93 -7.54 -42.09 12.15
N GLU A 94 -8.32 -41.17 12.71
CA GLU A 94 -9.32 -41.48 13.75
C GLU A 94 -10.34 -42.52 13.24
N LEU A 95 -10.91 -42.30 12.06
CA LEU A 95 -11.88 -43.23 11.45
C LEU A 95 -11.29 -44.63 11.23
N ARG A 96 -10.03 -44.72 10.80
CA ARG A 96 -9.34 -46.02 10.65
C ARG A 96 -9.15 -46.72 11.99
N GLN A 97 -8.87 -45.97 13.06
CA GLN A 97 -8.74 -46.53 14.41
C GLN A 97 -10.11 -47.01 14.93
N GLU A 98 -11.15 -46.19 14.81
CA GLU A 98 -12.52 -46.54 15.17
C GLU A 98 -12.97 -47.84 14.48
N LEU A 99 -12.76 -47.95 13.17
CA LEU A 99 -13.09 -49.16 12.39
C LEU A 99 -12.29 -50.39 12.81
N SER A 100 -10.99 -50.22 13.11
CA SER A 100 -10.14 -51.31 13.57
C SER A 100 -10.63 -51.88 14.90
N GLU A 101 -10.97 -51.02 15.85
CA GLU A 101 -11.50 -51.44 17.15
C GLU A 101 -12.88 -52.12 17.01
N LEU A 102 -13.78 -51.58 16.18
CA LEU A 102 -15.06 -52.24 15.88
C LEU A 102 -14.85 -53.64 15.29
N THR A 103 -13.96 -53.77 14.30
CA THR A 103 -13.67 -55.05 13.65
C THR A 103 -13.09 -56.07 14.63
N LYS A 104 -12.18 -55.65 15.52
CA LYS A 104 -11.64 -56.52 16.59
C LYS A 104 -12.75 -57.01 17.52
N ASN A 105 -13.63 -56.12 17.96
CA ASN A 105 -14.73 -56.48 18.85
C ASN A 105 -15.69 -57.47 18.18
N ASP A 106 -16.06 -57.22 16.92
CA ASP A 106 -16.92 -58.12 16.16
C ASP A 106 -16.29 -59.50 15.98
N THR A 107 -14.99 -59.55 15.67
CA THR A 107 -14.24 -60.79 15.51
C THR A 107 -14.15 -61.58 16.82
N ASN A 108 -13.89 -60.89 17.94
CA ASN A 108 -13.85 -61.49 19.27
C ASN A 108 -15.21 -62.08 19.66
N ASN A 109 -16.30 -61.33 19.43
CA ASN A 109 -17.67 -61.78 19.70
C ASN A 109 -18.04 -63.03 18.87
N LEU A 110 -17.60 -63.10 17.60
CA LEU A 110 -17.81 -64.29 16.77
C LEU A 110 -17.03 -65.49 17.31
N SER A 111 -15.77 -65.28 17.71
CA SER A 111 -14.93 -66.37 18.24
C SER A 111 -15.45 -66.97 19.55
N GLN A 112 -16.14 -66.20 20.39
CA GLN A 112 -16.75 -66.70 21.63
C GLN A 112 -18.03 -67.52 21.42
N LYS A 113 -18.64 -67.45 20.22
CA LYS A 113 -19.89 -68.15 19.89
C LYS A 113 -19.67 -69.47 19.14
N LEU A 114 -18.43 -69.79 18.79
CA LEU A 114 -18.01 -71.05 18.16
C LEU A 114 -17.46 -72.01 19.23
#